data_AF-A0A368XWT8-F1
#
_entry.id   AF-A0A368XWT8-F1
#
_cell.length_a   1.000
_cell.length_b   1.000
_cell.length_c   1.000
_cell.angle_alpha   90.00
_cell.angle_beta   90.00
_cell.angle_gamma   90.00
#
_symmetry.space_group_name_H-M   'P 1'
#
loop_
_entity.id
_entity.type
_entity.pdbx_description
1 polymer ?
#
loop_
_entity_poly.entity_id
_entity_poly.type
_entity_poly.pdbx_seq_one_letter_code
_entity_poly.pdbx_strand_id
1 'polypeptide(L)' 'MAAKRPWPFPTAEHHPPPDPAAPLPQQPSEDALDHGIQESFPASDPVSVTVTTVPEQVPGATPPPAPDSEPGADKG' A
#
# COMPACT_ATOMS: atom_id res chain seq x y z
N MET A 1 23.37 -21.17 23.49
CA MET A 1 22.47 -20.20 22.84
C MET A 1 23.33 -19.08 22.28
N ALA A 2 23.47 -18.96 20.96
CA ALA A 2 24.33 -17.94 20.36
C ALA A 2 23.57 -16.61 20.24
N ALA A 3 24.10 -15.53 20.82
CA ALA A 3 23.51 -14.20 20.73
C ALA A 3 23.59 -13.68 19.28
N LYS A 4 22.46 -13.23 18.75
CA LYS A 4 22.31 -12.68 17.40
C LYS A 4 23.02 -11.32 17.37
N ARG A 5 24.15 -11.21 16.68
CA ARG A 5 24.87 -9.93 16.57
C ARG A 5 23.97 -8.96 15.79
N PRO A 6 23.63 -7.79 16.37
CA PRO A 6 22.80 -6.81 15.68
C PRO A 6 23.57 -6.22 14.48
N TRP A 7 22.82 -5.86 13.43
CA TRP A 7 23.39 -5.24 12.24
C TRP A 7 24.04 -3.89 12.63
N PRO A 8 25.30 -3.63 12.25
CA PRO A 8 25.96 -2.38 12.59
C PRO A 8 25.37 -1.26 11.74
N PHE A 9 24.64 -0.35 12.37
CA PHE A 9 24.26 0.90 11.73
C PHE A 9 25.49 1.80 11.64
N PRO A 10 25.77 2.44 10.48
CA PRO A 10 26.92 3.35 10.31
C PRO A 10 26.96 4.50 11.32
N THR A 11 25.81 4.85 11.91
CA THR A 11 25.68 5.91 12.92
C THR A 11 26.01 5.45 14.34
N ALA A 12 26.18 4.15 14.59
CA ALA A 12 26.45 3.64 15.93
C ALA A 12 27.78 4.14 16.50
N GLU A 13 28.81 4.29 15.66
CA GLU A 13 30.16 4.72 16.04
C GLU A 13 30.23 6.19 16.49
N HIS A 14 29.32 7.04 15.99
CA HIS A 14 29.34 8.49 16.20
C HIS A 14 28.00 9.06 16.70
N HIS A 15 27.15 8.25 17.32
CA HIS A 15 25.95 8.79 17.96
C HIS A 15 26.37 9.55 19.23
N PRO A 16 26.08 10.87 19.35
CA PRO A 16 26.27 11.54 20.62
C PRO A 16 25.33 10.92 21.65
N PRO A 17 25.75 10.77 22.92
CA PRO A 17 24.85 10.35 23.98
C PRO A 17 23.65 11.29 24.03
N PRO A 18 22.43 10.78 24.23
CA PRO A 18 21.25 11.62 24.35
C PRO A 18 21.47 12.62 25.50
N ASP A 19 21.13 13.88 25.27
CA ASP A 19 21.19 14.90 26.31
C ASP A 19 20.19 14.51 27.43
N PRO A 20 20.64 14.35 28.69
CA PRO A 20 19.74 14.00 29.79
C PRO A 20 18.70 15.10 30.10
N ALA A 21 18.92 16.33 29.62
CA ALA A 21 17.97 17.42 29.68
C ALA A 21 17.07 17.50 28.43
N ALA A 22 17.29 16.67 27.41
CA ALA A 22 16.39 16.60 26.27
C ALA A 22 15.02 16.08 26.75
N PRO A 23 13.91 16.67 26.26
CA PRO A 23 12.59 16.11 26.46
C PRO A 23 12.58 14.66 25.98
N LEU A 24 12.26 13.74 26.87
CA LEU A 24 12.04 12.35 26.48
C LEU A 24 10.95 12.33 25.40
N PRO A 25 11.10 11.54 24.32
CA PRO A 25 10.05 11.39 23.34
C PRO A 25 8.79 10.92 24.07
N GLN A 26 7.81 11.81 24.16
CA GLN A 26 6.53 11.49 24.78
C GLN A 26 5.87 10.42 23.93
N GLN A 27 5.32 9.39 24.57
CA GLN A 27 4.50 8.44 23.84
C GLN A 27 3.35 9.21 23.18
N PRO A 28 3.14 9.05 21.87
CA PRO A 28 2.04 9.71 21.19
C PRO A 28 0.71 9.24 21.80
N SER A 29 -0.27 10.14 21.85
CA SER A 29 -1.64 9.80 22.25
C SER A 29 -2.29 8.87 21.22
N GLU A 30 -3.25 8.05 21.66
CA GLU A 30 -4.07 7.22 20.76
C GLU A 30 -4.70 8.04 19.62
N ASP A 31 -5.21 9.23 19.95
CA ASP A 31 -5.76 10.18 18.99
C ASP A 31 -4.74 10.59 17.89
N ALA A 32 -3.49 10.87 18.27
CA ALA A 32 -2.45 11.23 17.30
C ALA A 32 -2.05 10.04 16.40
N LEU A 33 -2.10 8.82 16.94
CA LEU A 33 -1.87 7.60 16.17
C LEU A 33 -3.01 7.37 15.16
N ASP A 34 -4.27 7.51 15.59
CA ASP A 34 -5.45 7.36 14.74
C ASP A 34 -5.50 8.40 13.62
N HIS A 35 -5.17 9.67 13.92
CA HIS A 35 -5.06 10.72 12.91
C HIS A 35 -4.00 10.40 11.85
N GLY A 36 -2.81 9.95 12.28
CA GLY A 36 -1.75 9.56 11.34
C GLY A 36 -2.13 8.39 10.43
N ILE A 37 -2.94 7.46 10.93
CA ILE A 37 -3.51 6.36 10.14
C ILE A 37 -4.50 6.93 9.11
N GLN A 38 -5.45 7.76 9.51
CA GLN A 38 -6.45 8.33 8.60
C GLN A 38 -5.82 9.14 7.46
N GLU A 39 -4.76 9.90 7.74
CA GLU A 39 -4.00 10.66 6.74
C GLU A 39 -3.14 9.76 5.83
N SER A 40 -2.62 8.65 6.34
CA SER A 40 -1.78 7.71 5.59
C SER A 40 -2.58 6.72 4.75
N PHE A 41 -3.86 6.51 5.07
CA PHE A 41 -4.77 5.62 4.35
C PHE A 41 -5.92 6.41 3.70
N PRO A 42 -5.63 7.22 2.67
CA PRO A 42 -6.58 8.14 2.02
C PRO A 42 -7.65 7.46 1.14
N ALA A 43 -8.04 6.22 1.46
CA ALA A 43 -8.96 5.31 0.78
C ALA A 43 -8.31 4.25 -0.14
N SER A 44 -8.38 3.01 0.36
CA SER A 44 -8.49 1.72 -0.36
C SER A 44 -7.26 1.22 -1.09
N ASP A 45 -7.00 -0.09 -0.95
CA ASP A 45 -5.94 -0.85 -1.60
C ASP A 45 -5.56 -0.38 -3.01
N PRO A 46 -4.28 -0.51 -3.42
CA PRO A 46 -3.86 -0.21 -4.78
C PRO A 46 -4.79 -0.88 -5.80
N VAL A 47 -5.14 -0.15 -6.87
CA VAL A 47 -5.97 -0.69 -7.96
C VAL A 47 -5.31 -1.94 -8.53
N SER A 48 -5.98 -3.10 -8.41
CA SER A 48 -5.53 -4.34 -9.02
C SER A 48 -5.64 -4.24 -10.54
N VAL A 49 -4.51 -4.10 -11.22
CA VAL A 49 -4.44 -4.03 -12.67
C VAL A 49 -4.46 -5.45 -13.24
N THR A 50 -5.57 -5.87 -13.85
CA THR A 50 -5.62 -7.13 -14.61
C THR A 50 -5.03 -6.90 -16.00
N VAL A 51 -3.85 -7.47 -16.26
CA VAL A 51 -3.26 -7.47 -17.60
C VAL A 51 -3.97 -8.53 -18.43
N THR A 52 -4.93 -8.11 -19.27
CA THR A 52 -5.43 -8.96 -20.35
C THR A 52 -4.35 -9.03 -21.42
N THR A 53 -3.62 -10.15 -21.45
CA THR A 53 -2.84 -10.53 -22.63
C THR A 53 -3.82 -10.72 -23.77
N VAL A 54 -3.80 -9.81 -24.74
CA VAL A 54 -4.47 -10.02 -26.02
C VAL A 54 -3.88 -11.30 -26.60
N PRO A 55 -4.65 -12.38 -26.81
CA PRO A 55 -4.13 -13.49 -27.57
C PRO A 55 -3.78 -12.92 -28.93
N GLU A 56 -2.50 -12.99 -29.28
CA GLU A 56 -2.01 -12.72 -30.63
C GLU A 56 -2.98 -13.41 -31.57
N GLN A 57 -3.71 -12.62 -32.36
CA GLN A 57 -4.74 -13.14 -33.23
C GLN A 57 -4.09 -14.14 -34.16
N VAL A 58 -4.31 -15.44 -33.91
CA VAL A 58 -4.17 -16.43 -34.96
C VAL A 58 -5.19 -16.05 -36.02
N PRO A 59 -4.76 -15.73 -37.25
CA PRO A 59 -5.67 -15.30 -38.30
C PRO A 59 -6.57 -16.50 -38.67
N GLY A 60 -7.82 -16.50 -38.20
CA GLY A 60 -8.80 -17.50 -38.62
C GLY A 60 -9.91 -17.92 -37.65
N ALA A 61 -10.06 -17.31 -36.47
CA ALA A 61 -11.17 -17.67 -35.57
C ALA A 61 -12.28 -16.61 -35.57
N THR A 62 -13.44 -16.97 -36.12
CA THR A 62 -14.70 -16.20 -36.08
C THR A 62 -15.07 -15.82 -34.64
N PRO A 63 -15.40 -14.54 -34.35
CA PRO A 63 -15.81 -14.15 -33.00
C PRO A 63 -17.17 -14.76 -32.63
N PRO A 64 -17.40 -15.12 -31.35
CA PRO A 64 -18.73 -15.52 -30.89
C PRO A 64 -19.70 -14.31 -30.97
N PRO A 65 -21.01 -14.53 -31.15
CA PRO A 65 -21.98 -13.46 -31.22
C PRO A 65 -22.01 -12.67 -29.90
N ALA A 66 -22.11 -11.34 -30.02
CA ALA A 66 -22.21 -10.43 -28.88
C ALA A 66 -23.44 -10.78 -28.02
N PRO A 67 -23.38 -10.63 -26.68
CA PRO A 67 -24.57 -10.65 -25.87
C PRO A 67 -25.43 -9.43 -26.24
N ASP A 68 -26.61 -9.73 -26.76
CA ASP A 68 -27.73 -8.80 -26.87
C ASP A 68 -28.02 -8.22 -25.48
N SER A 69 -27.79 -6.92 -25.32
CA SER A 69 -28.30 -6.15 -24.18
C SER A 69 -28.62 -4.76 -24.69
N GLU A 70 -29.78 -4.69 -25.35
CA GLU A 70 -30.54 -3.48 -25.63
C GLU A 70 -31.07 -2.83 -24.31
N PRO A 71 -31.64 -1.61 -24.34
CA PRO A 71 -31.25 -0.51 -23.46
C PRO A 71 -32.38 -0.09 -22.50
N GLY A 72 -32.10 0.86 -21.62
CA GLY A 72 -33.15 1.76 -21.13
C GLY A 72 -33.28 1.87 -19.62
N ALA A 73 -33.10 3.11 -19.16
CA ALA A 73 -33.37 3.60 -17.83
C ALA A 73 -34.73 3.17 -17.25
N ASP A 74 -34.76 2.92 -15.94
CA ASP A 74 -35.94 3.21 -15.13
C ASP A 74 -35.52 4.01 -13.89
N LYS A 75 -36.15 5.17 -13.75
CA LYS A 75 -36.06 6.05 -12.60
C LYS A 75 -37.46 6.04 -12.00
N GLY A 76 -37.61 5.36 -10.87
CA GLY A 76 -38.81 5.34 -10.03
C GLY A 76 -38.45 5.67 -8.59
#